data_AF-C0D7C0-F1
#
_entry.id   AF-C0D7C0-F1
#
_cell.length_a   1.000
_cell.length_b   1.000
_cell.length_c   1.000
_cell.angle_alpha   90.00
_cell.angle_beta   90.00
_cell.angle_gamma   90.00
#
_symmetry.space_group_name_H-M   'P 1'
#
loop_
_entity.id
_entity.type
_entity.pdbx_description
1 polymer ?
#
loop_
_entity_poly.entity_id
_entity_poly.type
_entity_poly.pdbx_seq_one_letter_code
_entity_poly.pdbx_strand_id
1 'polypeptide(L)'
;MIMDKTPLYKYPAAYARENGELEAYRASHKANIACRDAIDAAIRDNYRDNCLSPDAAKQVIAEFGFDRTLYVLANTVREKDWDGRIDYRSKEWARTIPIFDDSDGFGGNRNREFVVDQSHPGLVDLFVKQARREYLLSLPLTKEDIKAEAHKILAQFQDAREPNSPEGTHYMAKVSPDFMARASSKDQGRLMKELPFPSLSLSTLKDRKGVFAFISKDEDRFHPPRRGRASVRDKLQNTPAAPKPPKPGKKKEMEL
;
A
#
# COMPACT_ATOMS: atom_id res chain seq x y z
N MET A 1 -17.68 -20.81 -1.42
CA MET A 1 -16.39 -21.46 -1.10
C MET A 1 -16.07 -21.19 0.36
N ILE A 2 -15.59 -22.20 1.08
CA ILE A 2 -15.13 -22.05 2.47
C ILE A 2 -13.68 -21.58 2.41
N MET A 3 -13.36 -20.47 3.08
CA MET A 3 -12.00 -19.94 3.14
C MET A 3 -11.04 -20.97 3.77
N ASP A 4 -9.89 -21.19 3.16
CA ASP A 4 -8.79 -21.99 3.71
C ASP A 4 -8.23 -21.29 4.96
N LYS A 5 -8.43 -21.93 6.11
CA LYS A 5 -8.01 -21.44 7.43
C LYS A 5 -6.65 -21.95 7.87
N THR A 6 -5.93 -22.66 7.01
CA THR A 6 -4.58 -23.12 7.31
C THR A 6 -3.73 -21.89 7.68
N PRO A 7 -2.97 -21.88 8.79
CA PRO A 7 -2.07 -20.78 9.10
C PRO A 7 -0.90 -20.70 8.10
N LEU A 8 -0.38 -19.50 7.84
CA LEU A 8 0.84 -19.33 7.05
C LEU A 8 2.07 -19.60 7.93
N TYR A 9 2.82 -20.64 7.61
CA TYR A 9 4.11 -20.97 8.22
C TYR A 9 5.24 -20.31 7.43
N LYS A 10 6.04 -19.45 8.07
CA LYS A 10 7.04 -18.61 7.39
C LYS A 10 8.46 -19.17 7.43
N TYR A 11 8.75 -20.12 8.32
CA TYR A 11 10.11 -20.63 8.51
C TYR A 11 10.41 -21.83 7.59
N PRO A 12 11.68 -22.09 7.26
CA PRO A 12 12.08 -23.23 6.43
C PRO A 12 11.76 -24.59 7.06
N ALA A 13 11.73 -25.64 6.24
CA ALA A 13 11.48 -27.01 6.69
C ALA A 13 12.47 -27.51 7.75
N ALA A 14 13.72 -27.05 7.69
CA ALA A 14 14.76 -27.41 8.66
C ALA A 14 14.41 -26.91 10.07
N TYR A 15 14.01 -25.65 10.19
CA TYR A 15 13.55 -25.06 11.46
C TYR A 15 12.33 -25.81 11.98
N ALA A 16 11.36 -26.10 11.11
CA ALA A 16 10.16 -26.84 11.51
C ALA A 16 10.50 -28.25 12.04
N ARG A 17 11.48 -28.93 11.44
CA ARG A 17 11.94 -30.24 11.92
C ARG A 17 12.59 -30.15 13.30
N GLU A 18 13.47 -29.18 13.50
CA GLU A 18 14.18 -28.97 14.78
C GLU A 18 13.23 -28.61 15.92
N ASN A 19 12.12 -27.94 15.63
CA ASN A 19 11.13 -27.51 16.62
C ASN A 19 9.90 -28.43 16.73
N GLY A 20 9.85 -29.54 15.99
CA GLY A 20 8.69 -30.45 16.00
C GLY A 20 7.43 -29.90 15.33
N GLU A 21 7.55 -28.88 14.49
CA GLU A 21 6.46 -28.15 13.82
C GLU A 21 6.25 -28.60 12.36
N LEU A 22 6.82 -29.76 11.98
CA LEU A 22 6.88 -30.21 10.58
C LEU A 22 5.49 -30.43 9.95
N GLU A 23 4.50 -30.82 10.75
CA GLU A 23 3.12 -30.98 10.27
C GLU A 23 2.50 -29.63 9.89
N ALA A 24 2.69 -28.59 10.72
CA ALA A 24 2.23 -27.23 10.43
C ALA A 24 2.91 -26.66 9.18
N TYR A 25 4.22 -26.89 9.04
CA TYR A 25 4.97 -26.54 7.83
C TYR A 25 4.38 -27.22 6.59
N ARG A 26 4.17 -28.54 6.62
CA ARG A 26 3.65 -29.31 5.48
C ARG A 26 2.24 -28.86 5.09
N ALA A 27 1.38 -28.61 6.07
CA ALA A 27 0.03 -28.11 5.83
C ALA A 27 0.07 -26.72 5.16
N SER A 28 0.88 -25.80 5.68
CA SER A 28 1.04 -24.47 5.09
C SER A 28 1.66 -24.53 3.69
N HIS A 29 2.66 -25.38 3.47
CA HIS A 29 3.32 -25.51 2.18
C HIS A 29 2.35 -26.05 1.12
N LYS A 30 1.56 -27.08 1.46
CA LYS A 30 0.46 -27.56 0.61
C LYS A 30 -0.56 -26.47 0.29
N ALA A 31 -0.92 -25.63 1.27
CA ALA A 31 -1.81 -24.50 1.04
C ALA A 31 -1.19 -23.42 0.14
N ASN A 32 0.13 -23.19 0.22
CA ASN A 32 0.83 -22.28 -0.69
C ASN A 32 0.81 -22.79 -2.14
N ILE A 33 1.01 -24.10 -2.35
CA ILE A 33 0.87 -24.74 -3.67
C ILE A 33 -0.57 -24.59 -4.20
N ALA A 34 -1.58 -24.86 -3.37
CA ALA A 34 -2.97 -24.69 -3.76
C ALA A 34 -3.30 -23.23 -4.11
N CYS A 35 -2.77 -22.27 -3.34
CA CYS A 35 -2.91 -20.85 -3.62
C CYS A 35 -2.24 -20.46 -4.94
N ARG A 36 -1.03 -20.97 -5.24
CA ARG A 36 -0.39 -20.81 -6.56
C ARG A 36 -1.30 -21.30 -7.67
N ASP A 37 -1.82 -22.52 -7.56
CA ASP A 37 -2.67 -23.13 -8.58
C ASP A 37 -3.96 -22.32 -8.80
N ALA A 38 -4.54 -21.79 -7.72
CA ALA A 38 -5.69 -20.91 -7.78
C ALA A 38 -5.38 -19.56 -8.45
N ILE A 39 -4.18 -18.99 -8.25
CA ILE A 39 -3.74 -17.78 -8.97
C ILE A 39 -3.61 -18.06 -10.46
N ASP A 40 -2.95 -19.15 -10.85
CA ASP A 40 -2.80 -19.52 -12.26
C ASP A 40 -4.16 -19.77 -12.92
N ALA A 41 -5.08 -20.47 -12.23
CA ALA A 41 -6.45 -20.66 -12.70
C ALA A 41 -7.20 -19.33 -12.82
N ALA A 42 -7.13 -18.46 -11.81
CA ALA A 42 -7.80 -17.17 -11.82
C ALA A 42 -7.29 -16.28 -12.95
N ILE A 43 -5.99 -16.25 -13.23
CA ILE A 43 -5.44 -15.50 -14.37
C ILE A 43 -5.99 -16.07 -15.68
N ARG A 44 -5.88 -17.39 -15.89
CA ARG A 44 -6.35 -18.06 -17.10
C ARG A 44 -7.83 -17.80 -17.37
N ASP A 45 -8.68 -17.92 -16.35
CA ASP A 45 -10.13 -17.91 -16.52
C ASP A 45 -10.69 -16.48 -16.65
N ASN A 46 -9.95 -15.48 -16.16
CA ASN A 46 -10.38 -14.08 -16.10
C ASN A 46 -9.59 -13.13 -17.03
N TYR A 47 -8.68 -13.62 -17.88
CA TYR A 47 -7.96 -12.80 -18.85
C TYR A 47 -8.60 -12.87 -20.24
N ARG A 48 -9.17 -11.75 -20.71
CA ARG A 48 -9.81 -11.63 -22.04
C ARG A 48 -9.60 -10.22 -22.60
N ASP A 49 -9.55 -10.09 -23.92
CA ASP A 49 -9.42 -8.80 -24.62
C ASP A 49 -8.26 -7.92 -24.09
N ASN A 50 -7.12 -8.57 -23.85
CA ASN A 50 -5.91 -7.97 -23.26
C ASN A 50 -6.10 -7.35 -21.86
N CYS A 51 -7.15 -7.73 -21.15
CA CYS A 51 -7.51 -7.22 -19.83
C CYS A 51 -7.70 -8.38 -18.83
N LEU A 52 -7.10 -8.24 -17.65
CA LEU A 52 -7.39 -9.12 -16.51
C LEU A 52 -8.58 -8.54 -15.74
N SER A 53 -9.64 -9.34 -15.56
CA SER A 53 -10.82 -8.91 -14.79
C SER A 53 -10.42 -8.43 -13.39
N PRO A 54 -11.02 -7.35 -12.85
CA PRO A 54 -10.79 -6.90 -11.48
C PRO A 54 -11.14 -7.94 -10.41
N ASP A 55 -11.96 -8.93 -10.74
CA ASP A 55 -12.41 -9.95 -9.80
C ASP A 55 -11.46 -11.15 -9.68
N ALA A 56 -10.46 -11.27 -10.56
CA ALA A 56 -9.52 -12.38 -10.57
C ALA A 56 -8.78 -12.50 -9.22
N ALA A 57 -8.22 -11.39 -8.72
CA ALA A 57 -7.56 -11.38 -7.42
C ALA A 57 -8.54 -11.64 -6.27
N LYS A 58 -9.75 -11.09 -6.33
CA LYS A 58 -10.76 -11.24 -5.25
C LYS A 58 -11.16 -12.69 -5.03
N GLN A 59 -11.25 -13.50 -6.10
CA GLN A 59 -11.56 -14.92 -6.00
C GLN A 59 -10.54 -15.65 -5.13
N VAL A 60 -9.24 -15.49 -5.44
CA VAL A 60 -8.16 -16.13 -4.68
C VAL A 60 -8.07 -15.57 -3.26
N ILE A 61 -8.21 -14.25 -3.08
CA ILE A 61 -8.18 -13.61 -1.76
C ILE A 61 -9.34 -14.12 -0.88
N ALA A 62 -10.53 -14.31 -1.44
CA ALA A 62 -11.67 -14.85 -0.70
C ALA A 62 -11.44 -16.30 -0.25
N GLU A 63 -10.68 -17.07 -1.02
CA GLU A 63 -10.36 -18.46 -0.70
C GLU A 63 -9.17 -18.60 0.26
N PHE A 64 -8.06 -17.89 0.04
CA PHE A 64 -6.81 -18.09 0.78
C PHE A 64 -6.46 -16.96 1.76
N GLY A 65 -7.20 -15.85 1.73
CA GLY A 65 -6.90 -14.65 2.49
C GLY A 65 -5.76 -13.82 1.91
N PHE A 66 -5.60 -12.59 2.42
CA PHE A 66 -4.54 -11.69 1.99
C PHE A 66 -3.14 -12.21 2.32
N ASP A 67 -2.92 -12.69 3.55
CA ASP A 67 -1.58 -13.07 4.02
C ASP A 67 -0.91 -14.11 3.11
N ARG A 68 -1.63 -15.20 2.80
CA ARG A 68 -1.11 -16.25 1.91
C ARG A 68 -0.99 -15.78 0.47
N THR A 69 -2.02 -15.13 -0.06
CA THR A 69 -2.02 -14.67 -1.46
C THR A 69 -0.84 -13.74 -1.71
N LEU A 70 -0.62 -12.76 -0.83
CA LEU A 70 0.48 -11.82 -0.95
C LEU A 70 1.84 -12.49 -0.73
N TYR A 71 1.94 -13.48 0.17
CA TYR A 71 3.17 -14.26 0.38
C TYR A 71 3.58 -15.06 -0.86
N VAL A 72 2.65 -15.80 -1.46
CA VAL A 72 2.90 -16.59 -2.69
C VAL A 72 3.28 -15.68 -3.87
N LEU A 73 2.61 -14.54 -4.02
CA LEU A 73 2.93 -13.55 -5.05
C LEU A 73 4.31 -12.91 -4.84
N ALA A 74 4.66 -12.57 -3.60
CA ALA A 74 5.98 -12.02 -3.28
C ALA A 74 7.10 -13.02 -3.55
N ASN A 75 6.89 -14.30 -3.19
CA ASN A 75 7.82 -15.38 -3.54
C ASN A 75 8.01 -15.49 -5.05
N THR A 76 6.90 -15.54 -5.79
CA THR A 76 6.89 -15.63 -7.25
C THR A 76 7.67 -14.48 -7.89
N VAL A 77 7.44 -13.24 -7.44
CA VAL A 77 8.16 -12.06 -7.96
C VAL A 77 9.65 -12.13 -7.64
N ARG A 78 10.04 -12.58 -6.45
CA ARG A 78 11.45 -12.73 -6.06
C ARG A 78 12.17 -13.80 -6.88
N GLU A 79 11.56 -14.96 -7.09
CA GLU A 79 12.11 -16.03 -7.95
C GLU A 79 12.19 -15.60 -9.44
N LYS A 80 11.37 -14.61 -9.83
CA LYS A 80 11.34 -14.02 -11.19
C LYS A 80 11.92 -12.60 -11.25
N ASP A 81 12.78 -12.19 -10.32
CA ASP A 81 13.31 -10.81 -10.25
C ASP A 81 14.13 -10.43 -11.50
N TRP A 82 14.68 -11.42 -12.21
CA TRP A 82 15.37 -11.28 -13.48
C TRP A 82 14.44 -10.91 -14.66
N ASP A 83 13.14 -11.14 -14.55
CA ASP A 83 12.21 -10.96 -15.67
C ASP A 83 11.83 -9.48 -15.84
N GLY A 84 12.12 -8.92 -17.01
CA GLY A 84 11.87 -7.50 -17.32
C GLY A 84 10.40 -7.13 -17.46
N ARG A 85 9.48 -8.10 -17.55
CA ARG A 85 8.03 -7.85 -17.68
C ARG A 85 7.35 -7.55 -16.35
N ILE A 86 8.00 -7.90 -15.23
CA ILE A 86 7.52 -7.58 -13.89
C ILE A 86 7.98 -6.17 -13.54
N ASP A 87 7.03 -5.33 -13.11
CA ASP A 87 7.27 -3.93 -12.81
C ASP A 87 8.25 -3.78 -11.63
N TYR A 88 9.11 -2.76 -11.70
CA TYR A 88 10.08 -2.47 -10.65
C TYR A 88 9.41 -2.27 -9.28
N ARG A 89 8.25 -1.60 -9.21
CA ARG A 89 7.51 -1.39 -7.96
C ARG A 89 6.88 -2.67 -7.41
N SER A 90 6.65 -3.68 -8.24
CA SER A 90 6.24 -5.01 -7.79
C SER A 90 7.43 -5.75 -7.18
N LYS A 91 8.62 -5.63 -7.77
CA LYS A 91 9.88 -6.20 -7.25
C LYS A 91 10.26 -5.58 -5.90
N GLU A 92 10.22 -4.26 -5.78
CA GLU A 92 10.46 -3.57 -4.51
C GLU A 92 9.51 -4.02 -3.41
N TRP A 93 8.21 -4.08 -3.71
CA TRP A 93 7.21 -4.58 -2.77
C TRP A 93 7.47 -6.02 -2.36
N ALA A 94 7.82 -6.91 -3.29
CA ALA A 94 8.08 -8.31 -2.97
C ALA A 94 9.27 -8.46 -2.01
N ARG A 95 10.28 -7.58 -2.09
CA ARG A 95 11.42 -7.53 -1.15
C ARG A 95 11.02 -7.10 0.26
N THR A 96 9.89 -6.41 0.45
CA THR A 96 9.43 -6.02 1.81
C THR A 96 8.81 -7.19 2.57
N ILE A 97 8.48 -8.30 1.90
CA ILE A 97 7.90 -9.48 2.53
C ILE A 97 9.05 -10.46 2.86
N PRO A 98 9.26 -10.81 4.14
CA PRO A 98 10.29 -11.75 4.54
C PRO A 98 9.92 -13.16 4.08
N ILE A 99 10.81 -13.75 3.29
CA ILE A 99 10.72 -15.11 2.76
C ILE A 99 12.11 -15.70 2.97
N PHE A 100 12.19 -16.74 3.79
CA PHE A 100 13.42 -17.46 4.06
C PHE A 100 13.68 -18.45 2.93
N ASP A 101 14.95 -18.66 2.60
CA ASP A 101 15.34 -19.72 1.67
C ASP A 101 15.07 -21.08 2.30
N ASP A 102 14.39 -21.96 1.55
CA ASP A 102 14.01 -23.29 2.02
C ASP A 102 14.69 -24.36 1.18
N SER A 103 16.00 -24.47 1.37
CA SER A 103 16.81 -25.45 0.65
C SER A 103 16.45 -26.88 1.05
N ASP A 104 16.36 -27.77 0.08
CA ASP A 104 16.31 -29.22 0.32
C ASP A 104 17.71 -29.82 0.42
N GLY A 105 17.78 -31.06 0.91
CA GLY A 105 19.05 -31.78 1.08
C GLY A 105 19.72 -32.17 -0.25
N PHE A 106 19.09 -31.87 -1.39
CA PHE A 106 19.57 -32.18 -2.74
C PHE A 106 19.94 -30.90 -3.53
N GLY A 107 19.95 -29.72 -2.88
CA GLY A 107 20.30 -28.45 -3.51
C GLY A 107 19.15 -27.77 -4.26
N GLY A 108 17.92 -28.28 -4.15
CA GLY A 108 16.71 -27.59 -4.59
C GLY A 108 16.24 -26.56 -3.55
N ASN A 109 15.30 -25.71 -3.95
CA ASN A 109 14.64 -24.76 -3.04
C ASN A 109 13.13 -24.97 -3.12
N ARG A 110 12.51 -25.36 -1.99
CA ARG A 110 11.07 -25.64 -1.89
C ARG A 110 10.20 -24.43 -2.15
N ASN A 111 10.77 -23.22 -2.09
CA ASN A 111 10.09 -21.99 -2.49
C ASN A 111 9.68 -22.01 -3.97
N ARG A 112 10.42 -22.75 -4.82
CA ARG A 112 10.10 -22.89 -6.25
C ARG A 112 8.81 -23.68 -6.49
N GLU A 113 8.40 -24.51 -5.54
CA GLU A 113 7.21 -25.36 -5.66
C GLU A 113 5.90 -24.59 -5.60
N PHE A 114 5.91 -23.31 -5.20
CA PHE A 114 4.72 -22.45 -5.20
C PHE A 114 4.96 -21.14 -5.97
N VAL A 115 5.84 -21.16 -6.97
CA VAL A 115 5.99 -20.06 -7.94
C VAL A 115 4.88 -20.17 -8.98
N VAL A 116 4.12 -19.09 -9.19
CA VAL A 116 3.07 -19.01 -10.24
C VAL A 116 3.76 -19.00 -11.60
N ASP A 117 3.80 -20.14 -12.28
CA ASP A 117 4.64 -20.39 -13.46
C ASP A 117 3.87 -20.78 -14.72
N GLN A 118 2.60 -21.16 -14.61
CA GLN A 118 1.75 -21.47 -15.77
C GLN A 118 1.30 -20.20 -16.50
N SER A 119 1.26 -19.07 -15.80
CA SER A 119 0.93 -17.76 -16.35
C SER A 119 2.14 -16.98 -16.81
N HIS A 120 1.98 -16.26 -17.92
CA HIS A 120 3.00 -15.34 -18.44
C HIS A 120 3.37 -14.26 -17.39
N PRO A 121 4.66 -13.95 -17.15
CA PRO A 121 5.08 -13.03 -16.08
C PRO A 121 4.44 -11.64 -16.10
N GLY A 122 4.12 -11.10 -17.28
CA GLY A 122 3.37 -9.85 -17.39
C GLY A 122 1.94 -9.94 -16.83
N LEU A 123 1.27 -11.08 -16.97
CA LEU A 123 -0.06 -11.31 -16.37
C LEU A 123 0.03 -11.52 -14.86
N VAL A 124 1.09 -12.19 -14.40
CA VAL A 124 1.39 -12.29 -12.97
C VAL A 124 1.59 -10.90 -12.36
N ASP A 125 2.32 -10.00 -13.03
CA ASP A 125 2.49 -8.63 -12.55
C ASP A 125 1.16 -7.84 -12.50
N LEU A 126 0.27 -8.02 -13.48
CA LEU A 126 -1.09 -7.48 -13.42
C LEU A 126 -1.86 -8.00 -12.20
N PHE A 127 -1.80 -9.31 -11.95
CA PHE A 127 -2.44 -9.92 -10.78
C PHE A 127 -1.85 -9.42 -9.47
N VAL A 128 -0.52 -9.28 -9.37
CA VAL A 128 0.18 -8.68 -8.22
C VAL A 128 -0.35 -7.28 -7.94
N LYS A 129 -0.48 -6.44 -8.98
CA LYS A 129 -1.03 -5.08 -8.87
C LYS A 129 -2.47 -5.09 -8.37
N GLN A 130 -3.31 -6.00 -8.88
CA GLN A 130 -4.69 -6.15 -8.40
C GLN A 130 -4.75 -6.59 -6.93
N ALA A 131 -4.03 -7.65 -6.55
CA ALA A 131 -4.03 -8.16 -5.17
C ALA A 131 -3.54 -7.11 -4.15
N ARG A 132 -2.48 -6.37 -4.51
CA ARG A 132 -1.98 -5.25 -3.69
C ARG A 132 -2.99 -4.12 -3.55
N ARG A 133 -3.72 -3.80 -4.63
CA ARG A 133 -4.78 -2.80 -4.60
C ARG A 133 -5.92 -3.25 -3.70
N GLU A 134 -6.40 -4.48 -3.82
CA GLU A 134 -7.45 -5.02 -2.94
C GLU A 134 -7.00 -5.02 -1.47
N TYR A 135 -5.75 -5.35 -1.20
CA TYR A 135 -5.20 -5.25 0.15
C TYR A 135 -5.23 -3.81 0.66
N LEU A 136 -4.77 -2.84 -0.13
CA LEU A 136 -4.83 -1.43 0.23
C LEU A 136 -6.26 -0.95 0.51
N LEU A 137 -7.23 -1.39 -0.28
CA LEU A 137 -8.65 -1.07 -0.09
C LEU A 137 -9.23 -1.66 1.20
N SER A 138 -8.68 -2.77 1.69
CA SER A 138 -9.09 -3.34 2.98
C SER A 138 -8.58 -2.55 4.19
N LEU A 139 -7.56 -1.71 4.01
CA LEU A 139 -6.94 -0.94 5.09
C LEU A 139 -7.68 0.39 5.33
N PRO A 140 -7.84 0.82 6.60
CA PRO A 140 -8.37 2.14 6.90
C PRO A 140 -7.45 3.24 6.35
N LEU A 141 -8.00 4.41 6.00
CA LEU A 141 -7.19 5.55 5.58
C LEU A 141 -6.34 6.09 6.74
N THR A 142 -5.07 6.31 6.44
CA THR A 142 -4.14 7.00 7.33
C THR A 142 -4.15 8.51 7.09
N LYS A 143 -3.53 9.28 7.99
CA LYS A 143 -3.37 10.73 7.77
C LYS A 143 -2.43 11.00 6.59
N GLU A 144 -1.44 10.14 6.43
CA GLU A 144 -0.44 10.17 5.37
C GLU A 144 -1.10 9.92 4.01
N ASP A 145 -2.07 8.98 3.92
CA ASP A 145 -2.88 8.76 2.72
C ASP A 145 -3.65 10.02 2.32
N ILE A 146 -4.31 10.68 3.28
CA ILE A 146 -5.07 11.91 3.04
C ILE A 146 -4.16 13.03 2.55
N LYS A 147 -2.99 13.19 3.16
CA LYS A 147 -1.99 14.18 2.72
C LYS A 147 -1.46 13.86 1.33
N ALA A 148 -1.14 12.60 1.05
CA ALA A 148 -0.67 12.19 -0.27
C ALA A 148 -1.72 12.48 -1.35
N GLU A 149 -3.00 12.24 -1.06
CA GLU A 149 -4.10 12.57 -1.97
C GLU A 149 -4.27 14.08 -2.15
N ALA A 150 -4.17 14.87 -1.08
CA ALA A 150 -4.18 16.32 -1.15
C ALA A 150 -3.05 16.85 -2.05
N HIS A 151 -1.83 16.32 -1.92
CA HIS A 151 -0.71 16.71 -2.79
C HIS A 151 -0.95 16.36 -4.26
N LYS A 152 -1.55 15.20 -4.55
CA LYS A 152 -1.92 14.82 -5.93
C LYS A 152 -2.98 15.75 -6.53
N ILE A 153 -3.98 16.14 -5.74
CA ILE A 153 -5.01 17.08 -6.15
C ILE A 153 -4.39 18.47 -6.40
N LEU A 154 -3.53 18.93 -5.49
CA LEU A 154 -2.81 20.19 -5.63
C LEU A 154 -1.94 20.21 -6.90
N ALA A 155 -1.17 19.15 -7.15
CA ALA A 155 -0.36 19.03 -8.36
C ALA A 155 -1.24 19.08 -9.63
N GLN A 156 -2.35 18.33 -9.67
CA GLN A 156 -3.30 18.40 -10.79
C GLN A 156 -3.86 19.82 -11.01
N PHE A 157 -4.16 20.54 -9.94
CA PHE A 157 -4.58 21.93 -10.07
C PHE A 157 -3.46 22.80 -10.61
N GLN A 158 -2.21 22.65 -10.18
CA GLN A 158 -1.08 23.46 -10.63
C GLN A 158 -0.68 23.17 -12.08
N ASP A 159 -0.78 21.91 -12.51
CA ASP A 159 -0.42 21.47 -13.86
C ASP A 159 -1.44 21.91 -14.92
N ALA A 160 -2.68 22.21 -14.54
CA ALA A 160 -3.69 22.69 -15.48
C ALA A 160 -3.27 24.05 -16.07
N ARG A 161 -3.32 24.22 -17.39
CA ARG A 161 -2.98 25.52 -18.01
C ARG A 161 -4.14 26.52 -17.96
N GLU A 162 -5.35 26.00 -18.09
CA GLU A 162 -6.59 26.76 -18.15
C GLU A 162 -7.72 26.01 -17.41
N PRO A 163 -8.82 26.67 -17.04
CA PRO A 163 -9.97 26.03 -16.42
C PRO A 163 -10.49 24.88 -17.27
N ASN A 164 -10.57 23.69 -16.69
CA ASN A 164 -10.85 22.42 -17.37
C ASN A 164 -12.20 21.78 -16.96
N SER A 165 -13.05 22.54 -16.26
CA SER A 165 -14.45 22.15 -16.04
C SER A 165 -15.26 22.27 -17.34
N PRO A 166 -16.38 21.54 -17.50
CA PRO A 166 -17.21 21.61 -18.70
C PRO A 166 -17.67 23.03 -19.08
N GLU A 167 -17.91 23.88 -18.07
CA GLU A 167 -18.32 25.28 -18.25
C GLU A 167 -17.14 26.25 -18.40
N GLY A 168 -15.88 25.80 -18.26
CA GLY A 168 -14.69 26.65 -18.33
C GLY A 168 -14.53 27.65 -17.16
N THR A 169 -15.25 27.44 -16.06
CA THR A 169 -15.29 28.36 -14.90
C THR A 169 -14.44 27.91 -13.72
N HIS A 170 -14.03 26.64 -13.69
CA HIS A 170 -13.32 26.03 -12.57
C HIS A 170 -12.13 25.21 -13.05
N TYR A 171 -11.11 25.12 -12.22
CA TYR A 171 -10.12 24.06 -12.32
C TYR A 171 -10.63 22.83 -11.60
N MET A 172 -10.36 21.67 -12.18
CA MET A 172 -10.87 20.38 -11.78
C MET A 172 -9.71 19.38 -11.65
N ALA A 173 -9.66 18.72 -10.50
CA ALA A 173 -8.73 17.63 -10.23
C ALA A 173 -9.53 16.37 -9.88
N LYS A 174 -9.14 15.22 -10.45
CA LYS A 174 -9.79 13.95 -10.13
C LYS A 174 -9.29 13.44 -8.78
N VAL A 175 -10.21 13.15 -7.88
CA VAL A 175 -9.89 12.44 -6.64
C VAL A 175 -9.69 10.96 -6.96
N SER A 176 -8.66 10.36 -6.38
CA SER A 176 -8.32 8.95 -6.55
C SER A 176 -9.53 8.07 -6.26
N PRO A 177 -9.93 7.18 -7.20
CA PRO A 177 -10.99 6.21 -6.97
C PRO A 177 -10.71 5.32 -5.76
N ASP A 178 -9.44 4.95 -5.54
CA ASP A 178 -9.03 4.10 -4.41
C ASP A 178 -9.12 4.86 -3.08
N PHE A 179 -8.86 6.17 -3.09
CA PHE A 179 -9.11 7.02 -1.93
C PHE A 179 -10.61 7.07 -1.62
N MET A 180 -11.43 7.37 -2.63
CA MET A 180 -12.89 7.46 -2.45
C MET A 180 -13.52 6.13 -2.03
N ALA A 181 -12.99 4.99 -2.48
CA ALA A 181 -13.45 3.67 -2.07
C ALA A 181 -13.19 3.37 -0.58
N ARG A 182 -12.15 3.98 0.01
CA ARG A 182 -11.81 3.84 1.43
C ARG A 182 -12.34 4.98 2.31
N ALA A 183 -12.64 6.14 1.72
CA ALA A 183 -12.90 7.38 2.45
C ALA A 183 -14.32 7.47 3.03
N SER A 184 -14.40 7.68 4.34
CA SER A 184 -15.62 8.12 4.99
C SER A 184 -15.89 9.62 4.71
N SER A 185 -17.10 10.10 5.03
CA SER A 185 -17.42 11.53 4.98
C SER A 185 -16.48 12.39 5.84
N LYS A 186 -16.01 11.84 6.97
CA LYS A 186 -15.04 12.48 7.86
C LYS A 186 -13.67 12.64 7.17
N ASP A 187 -13.24 11.64 6.41
CA ASP A 187 -11.95 11.66 5.73
C ASP A 187 -11.97 12.59 4.52
N GLN A 188 -13.10 12.67 3.81
CA GLN A 188 -13.33 13.70 2.79
C GLN A 188 -13.26 15.11 3.40
N GLY A 189 -13.90 15.33 4.56
CA GLY A 189 -13.80 16.59 5.28
C GLY A 189 -12.39 16.92 5.77
N ARG A 190 -11.56 15.89 6.07
CA ARG A 190 -10.12 16.08 6.38
C ARG A 190 -9.33 16.44 5.13
N LEU A 191 -9.57 15.76 4.01
CA LEU A 191 -8.95 16.07 2.72
C LEU A 191 -9.17 17.53 2.32
N MET A 192 -10.43 18.00 2.40
CA MET A 192 -10.75 19.39 2.08
C MET A 192 -10.03 20.40 3.00
N LYS A 193 -9.70 20.03 4.24
CA LYS A 193 -8.96 20.91 5.18
C LYS A 193 -7.47 20.99 4.88
N GLU A 194 -6.88 19.94 4.32
CA GLU A 194 -5.47 19.92 3.90
C GLU A 194 -5.22 20.83 2.69
N LEU A 195 -6.24 21.04 1.85
CA LEU A 195 -6.15 21.89 0.67
C LEU A 195 -6.37 23.38 1.05
N PRO A 196 -5.52 24.31 0.57
CA PRO A 196 -5.53 25.70 1.00
C PRO A 196 -6.63 26.57 0.37
N PHE A 197 -7.62 25.99 -0.32
CA PHE A 197 -8.51 26.74 -1.22
C PHE A 197 -9.90 27.04 -0.62
N PRO A 198 -10.32 28.31 -0.44
CA PRO A 198 -11.65 28.63 0.07
C PRO A 198 -12.81 28.23 -0.86
N SER A 199 -12.64 28.25 -2.19
CA SER A 199 -13.71 27.84 -3.12
C SER A 199 -13.81 26.32 -3.33
N LEU A 200 -12.99 25.54 -2.62
CA LEU A 200 -12.90 24.10 -2.80
C LEU A 200 -14.25 23.40 -2.59
N SER A 201 -14.65 22.62 -3.58
CA SER A 201 -15.79 21.71 -3.46
C SER A 201 -15.49 20.34 -4.06
N LEU A 202 -16.15 19.30 -3.56
CA LEU A 202 -16.10 17.95 -4.12
C LEU A 202 -17.45 17.61 -4.74
N SER A 203 -17.47 17.15 -5.99
CA SER A 203 -18.71 16.73 -6.66
C SER A 203 -18.47 15.70 -7.76
N THR A 204 -19.55 15.01 -8.14
CA THR A 204 -19.59 14.13 -9.31
C THR A 204 -20.02 14.91 -10.55
N LEU A 205 -19.74 14.36 -11.72
CA LEU A 205 -20.19 14.91 -13.00
C LEU A 205 -21.07 13.89 -13.72
N LYS A 206 -22.07 14.37 -14.48
CA LYS A 206 -22.94 13.49 -15.28
C LYS A 206 -22.15 12.76 -16.38
N ASP A 207 -21.25 13.47 -17.04
CA ASP A 207 -20.53 12.95 -18.22
C ASP A 207 -19.21 12.26 -17.86
N ARG A 208 -18.80 12.25 -16.58
CA ARG A 208 -17.51 11.70 -16.15
C ARG A 208 -17.63 10.90 -14.85
N LYS A 209 -17.13 9.66 -14.86
CA LYS A 209 -17.12 8.80 -13.68
C LYS A 209 -16.08 9.25 -12.66
N GLY A 210 -16.52 9.37 -11.40
CA GLY A 210 -15.68 9.66 -10.25
C GLY A 210 -16.08 10.94 -9.52
N VAL A 211 -15.35 11.21 -8.43
CA VAL A 211 -15.46 12.45 -7.68
C VAL A 211 -14.32 13.37 -8.07
N PHE A 212 -14.64 14.65 -8.24
CA PHE A 212 -13.72 15.68 -8.66
C PHE A 212 -13.70 16.80 -7.63
N ALA A 213 -12.52 17.35 -7.41
CA ALA A 213 -12.30 18.57 -6.66
C ALA A 213 -12.34 19.77 -7.60
N PHE A 214 -13.03 20.83 -7.21
CA PHE A 214 -13.19 22.06 -7.99
C PHE A 214 -12.68 23.26 -7.21
N ILE A 215 -12.00 24.17 -7.90
CA ILE A 215 -11.64 25.51 -7.42
C ILE A 215 -11.98 26.54 -8.51
N SER A 216 -12.35 27.76 -8.11
CA SER A 216 -12.67 28.85 -9.03
C SER A 216 -11.47 29.16 -9.94
N LYS A 217 -11.74 29.57 -11.19
CA LYS A 217 -10.72 30.05 -12.10
C LYS A 217 -9.98 31.31 -11.59
N ASP A 218 -10.65 32.09 -10.75
CA ASP A 218 -10.15 33.37 -10.22
C ASP A 218 -9.31 33.17 -8.94
N GLU A 219 -9.26 31.94 -8.41
CA GLU A 219 -8.47 31.61 -7.24
C GLU A 219 -7.03 31.22 -7.59
N ASP A 220 -6.06 31.75 -6.85
CA ASP A 220 -4.65 31.39 -7.05
C ASP A 220 -4.42 29.91 -6.68
N ARG A 221 -3.75 29.19 -7.57
CA ARG A 221 -3.49 27.74 -7.47
C ARG A 221 -2.11 27.43 -6.89
N PHE A 222 -1.26 28.44 -6.82
CA PHE A 222 0.11 28.32 -6.34
C PHE A 222 0.26 28.68 -4.86
N HIS A 223 -0.86 28.73 -4.13
CA HIS A 223 -0.85 28.87 -2.68
C HIS A 223 0.04 27.79 -2.03
N PRO A 224 0.93 28.17 -1.11
CA PRO A 224 1.68 27.18 -0.34
C PRO A 224 0.71 26.33 0.51
N PRO A 225 1.00 25.03 0.73
CA PRO A 225 0.18 24.17 1.59
C PRO A 225 -0.07 24.84 2.95
N ARG A 226 -1.29 24.74 3.49
CA ARG A 226 -1.60 25.27 4.82
C ARG A 226 -0.60 24.67 5.81
N ARG A 227 0.29 25.49 6.36
CA ARG A 227 1.15 25.07 7.49
C ARG A 227 0.21 24.66 8.60
N GLY A 228 0.09 23.35 8.85
CA GLY A 228 -0.69 22.83 9.96
C GLY A 228 -0.30 23.60 11.21
N ARG A 229 -1.27 24.20 11.91
CA ARG A 229 -0.99 24.89 13.16
C ARG A 229 -0.37 23.86 14.10
N ALA A 230 0.92 24.01 14.39
CA ALA A 230 1.62 23.17 15.36
C ALA A 230 0.78 23.14 16.63
N SER A 231 0.41 21.94 17.06
CA SER A 231 -0.36 21.76 18.27
C SER A 231 0.42 22.36 19.44
N VAL A 232 -0.27 22.94 20.42
CA VAL A 232 0.37 23.46 21.65
C VAL A 232 1.23 22.38 22.32
N ARG A 233 0.89 21.09 22.14
CA ARG A 233 1.71 19.94 22.58
C ARG A 233 3.06 19.83 21.86
N ASP A 234 3.12 20.07 20.56
CA ASP A 234 4.40 20.05 19.81
C ASP A 234 5.30 21.22 20.23
N LYS A 235 4.70 22.36 20.62
CA LYS A 235 5.44 23.51 21.17
C LYS A 235 5.95 23.24 22.59
N LEU A 236 5.20 22.49 23.40
CA LEU A 236 5.61 22.08 24.75
C LEU A 236 6.74 21.04 24.73
N GLN A 237 6.79 20.14 23.73
CA GLN A 237 7.86 19.15 23.61
C GLN A 237 9.17 19.71 23.02
N ASN A 238 9.09 20.78 22.23
CA ASN A 238 10.25 21.42 21.58
C ASN A 238 10.76 22.68 22.29
N THR A 239 10.42 22.90 23.56
CA THR A 239 11.05 23.99 24.33
C THR A 239 12.39 23.48 24.88
N PRO A 240 13.56 24.01 24.45
CA PRO A 240 14.83 23.68 25.07
C PRO A 240 14.77 24.11 26.54
N ALA A 241 15.12 23.21 27.45
CA ALA A 241 15.18 23.53 28.87
C ALA A 241 16.13 24.72 29.08
N ALA A 242 15.62 25.79 29.71
CA ALA A 242 16.42 26.95 30.06
C ALA A 242 17.65 26.51 30.90
N PRO A 243 18.85 27.06 30.64
CA PRO A 243 20.06 26.67 31.37
C PRO A 243 19.91 27.02 32.86
N LYS A 244 20.17 26.03 33.72
CA LYS A 244 20.13 26.18 35.17
C LYS A 244 21.18 27.20 35.63
N PRO A 245 20.85 28.10 36.58
CA PRO A 245 21.82 29.04 37.14
C PRO A 245 22.92 28.31 37.94
N PRO A 246 24.15 28.86 37.98
CA PRO A 246 25.29 28.22 38.63
C PRO A 246 25.12 28.15 40.16
N LYS A 247 25.44 26.99 40.74
CA LYS A 247 25.41 26.76 42.19
C LYS A 247 26.52 27.56 42.89
N PRO A 248 26.24 28.26 44.00
CA PRO A 248 27.27 28.93 44.79
C PRO A 248 28.14 27.89 45.53
N GLY A 249 29.46 28.03 45.40
CA GLY A 249 30.44 27.14 45.99
C GLY A 249 30.47 27.20 47.53
N LYS A 250 30.76 26.05 48.15
CA LYS A 250 31.24 25.98 49.53
C LYS A 250 32.61 25.30 49.56
N LYS A 251 33.45 25.88 50.42
CA LYS A 251 34.90 25.83 50.51
C LYS A 251 35.45 24.43 50.82
N LYS A 252 36.67 24.20 50.33
CA LYS A 252 37.62 23.16 50.79
C LYS A 252 38.02 23.39 52.25
N GLU A 253 38.20 22.31 52.98
CA GLU A 253 39.11 22.14 54.13
C GLU A 253 39.41 20.62 54.19
N MET A 254 40.50 20.15 53.58
CA MET A 254 41.83 19.82 54.16
C MET A 254 41.77 18.68 55.19
N GLU A 255 42.21 17.48 54.77
CA GLU A 255 43.42 16.76 55.24
C GLU A 255 43.07 15.83 56.43
N LEU A 256 43.42 14.54 56.43
CA LEU A 256 44.72 13.91 56.17
C LEU A 256 44.56 12.55 55.45
#